data_AF-A0A498DU44-F1
#
_entry.id   AF-A0A498DU44-F1
#
_cell.length_a   1.000
_cell.length_b   1.000
_cell.length_c   1.000
_cell.angle_alpha   90.00
_cell.angle_beta   90.00
_cell.angle_gamma   90.00
#
_symmetry.space_group_name_H-M   'P 1'
#
loop_
_entity.id
_entity.type
_entity.pdbx_description
1 polymer ?
#
loop_
_entity_poly.entity_id
_entity_poly.type
_entity_poly.pdbx_seq_one_letter_code
_entity_poly.pdbx_strand_id
1 'polypeptide(L)'
;MTNPPPEQPLEARCDHCRQNRPLFLYEPDHDMHLTGITCEWCARGRQPLLCARCWSVEKAREEADPGDPADNEAAAVFVQLVRNNHRHITRREADKAACDGIEAATRAAESGDAS
;
A
#
# COMPACT_ATOMS: atom_id res chain seq x y z
N MET A 1 2.66 -36.88 -27.62
CA MET A 1 1.73 -35.80 -28.03
C MET A 1 2.52 -34.50 -27.94
N THR A 2 3.05 -34.03 -29.06
CA THR A 2 3.86 -32.81 -29.14
C THR A 2 2.94 -31.60 -29.24
N ASN A 3 3.03 -30.66 -28.30
CA ASN A 3 2.34 -29.38 -28.42
C ASN A 3 2.82 -28.68 -29.72
N PRO A 4 1.92 -28.24 -30.60
CA PRO A 4 2.30 -27.49 -31.79
C PRO A 4 2.90 -26.12 -31.40
N PRO A 5 3.75 -25.52 -32.25
CA PRO A 5 4.38 -24.23 -31.98
C PRO A 5 3.32 -23.10 -31.91
N PRO A 6 3.53 -22.03 -31.12
CA PRO A 6 2.59 -20.92 -31.01
C PRO A 6 2.72 -20.02 -32.25
N GLU A 7 2.25 -20.49 -33.41
CA GLU A 7 2.48 -19.80 -34.69
C GLU A 7 1.43 -18.76 -35.06
N GLN A 8 0.37 -18.61 -34.27
CA GLN A 8 -0.60 -17.53 -34.45
C GLN A 8 -0.92 -16.92 -33.09
N PRO A 9 -0.80 -15.58 -32.94
CA PRO A 9 -1.33 -14.91 -31.76
C PRO A 9 -2.79 -15.32 -31.60
N LEU A 10 -3.19 -15.69 -30.37
CA LEU A 10 -4.60 -15.80 -30.04
C LEU A 10 -5.23 -14.44 -30.32
N GLU A 11 -5.92 -14.34 -31.46
CA GLU A 11 -6.75 -13.18 -31.76
C GLU A 11 -7.88 -13.20 -30.74
N ALA A 12 -7.83 -12.27 -29.81
CA ALA A 12 -8.97 -12.02 -28.94
C ALA A 12 -9.50 -10.61 -29.14
N ARG A 13 -10.76 -10.51 -28.73
CA ARG A 13 -11.54 -9.31 -28.86
C ARG A 13 -11.50 -8.56 -27.55
N CYS A 14 -11.14 -7.28 -27.60
CA CYS A 14 -11.25 -6.42 -26.43
C CYS A 14 -12.73 -6.30 -26.01
N ASP A 15 -13.04 -6.58 -24.75
CA ASP A 15 -14.41 -6.50 -24.23
C ASP A 15 -14.98 -5.06 -24.28
N HIS A 16 -14.10 -4.05 -24.21
CA HIS A 16 -14.49 -2.64 -24.27
C HIS A 16 -14.65 -2.12 -25.71
N CYS A 17 -13.56 -2.07 -26.50
CA CYS A 17 -13.58 -1.44 -27.83
C CYS A 17 -13.94 -2.40 -28.97
N ARG A 18 -14.11 -3.70 -28.69
CA ARG A 18 -14.56 -4.74 -29.62
C ARG A 18 -13.64 -4.99 -30.83
N GLN A 19 -12.46 -4.38 -30.86
CA GLN A 19 -11.44 -4.59 -31.90
C GLN A 19 -10.71 -5.92 -31.67
N ASN A 20 -10.41 -6.64 -32.76
CA ASN A 20 -9.51 -7.79 -32.74
C ASN A 20 -8.08 -7.27 -32.70
N ARG A 21 -7.31 -7.69 -31.70
CA ARG A 21 -5.90 -7.33 -31.54
C ARG A 21 -5.16 -8.56 -30.99
N PRO A 22 -3.86 -8.72 -31.28
CA PRO A 22 -3.03 -9.66 -30.54
C PRO A 22 -3.15 -9.33 -29.06
N LEU A 23 -3.63 -10.27 -28.25
CA LEU A 23 -3.64 -10.07 -26.81
C LEU A 23 -2.20 -10.18 -26.31
N PHE A 24 -1.69 -9.10 -25.76
CA PHE A 24 -0.74 -9.21 -24.67
C PHE A 24 -1.59 -9.52 -23.45
N LEU A 25 -1.64 -10.80 -23.05
CA LEU A 25 -2.20 -11.20 -21.77
C LEU A 25 -1.29 -10.61 -20.69
N TYR A 26 -1.54 -9.35 -20.35
CA TYR A 26 -1.06 -8.80 -19.10
C TYR A 26 -2.02 -9.35 -18.05
N GLU A 27 -1.71 -10.52 -17.51
CA GLU A 27 -2.22 -10.92 -16.21
C GLU A 27 -1.52 -9.99 -15.23
N PRO A 28 -2.20 -8.97 -14.70
CA PRO A 28 -1.57 -8.16 -13.69
C PRO A 28 -1.51 -9.09 -12.48
N ASP A 29 -0.30 -9.49 -12.11
CA ASP A 29 -0.07 -10.19 -10.85
C ASP A 29 -0.35 -9.18 -9.73
N HIS A 30 -1.60 -9.15 -9.27
CA HIS A 30 -2.00 -8.28 -8.18
C HIS A 30 -1.71 -9.08 -6.90
N ASP A 31 -0.53 -8.86 -6.32
CA ASP A 31 0.03 -9.50 -5.12
C ASP A 31 -0.79 -9.23 -3.82
N MET A 32 -2.09 -8.98 -3.95
CA MET A 32 -3.05 -8.57 -2.91
C MET A 32 -3.84 -9.75 -2.30
N HIS A 33 -3.56 -11.00 -2.70
CA HIS A 33 -4.20 -12.17 -2.10
C HIS A 33 -3.83 -12.37 -0.61
N LEU A 34 -2.81 -11.67 -0.11
CA LEU A 34 -2.26 -11.86 1.24
C LEU A 34 -2.83 -10.91 2.31
N THR A 35 -3.49 -9.81 1.94
CA THR A 35 -3.91 -8.76 2.90
C THR A 35 -5.39 -8.79 3.27
N GLY A 36 -6.19 -9.65 2.63
CA GLY A 36 -7.65 -9.70 2.82
C GLY A 36 -8.40 -8.51 2.21
N ILE A 37 -7.69 -7.57 1.58
CA ILE A 37 -8.26 -6.43 0.86
C ILE A 37 -8.38 -6.81 -0.61
N THR A 38 -9.61 -6.97 -1.08
CA THR A 38 -9.87 -7.32 -2.47
C THR A 38 -9.84 -6.03 -3.30
N CYS A 39 -8.91 -5.91 -4.25
CA CYS A 39 -8.91 -4.77 -5.17
C CYS A 39 -10.19 -4.80 -6.05
N GLU A 40 -10.57 -3.65 -6.59
CA GLU A 40 -11.79 -3.53 -7.40
C GLU A 40 -11.80 -4.47 -8.63
N TRP A 41 -10.63 -4.83 -9.16
CA TRP A 41 -10.49 -5.79 -10.25
C TRP A 41 -10.77 -7.23 -9.81
N CYS A 42 -10.33 -7.61 -8.61
CA CYS A 42 -10.59 -8.92 -8.02
C CYS A 42 -12.03 -9.05 -7.47
N ALA A 43 -12.68 -7.94 -7.15
CA ALA A 43 -14.08 -7.92 -6.72
C ALA A 43 -15.07 -8.15 -7.88
N ARG A 44 -14.62 -8.04 -9.14
CA ARG A 44 -15.46 -8.27 -10.31
C ARG A 44 -15.72 -9.77 -10.49
N GLY A 45 -16.97 -10.13 -10.82
CA GLY A 45 -17.34 -11.53 -11.08
C GLY A 45 -16.61 -12.15 -12.29
N ARG A 46 -16.08 -11.33 -13.19
CA ARG A 46 -15.19 -11.73 -14.28
C ARG A 46 -14.26 -10.57 -14.64
N GLN A 47 -12.97 -10.85 -14.78
CA GLN A 47 -12.00 -9.86 -15.26
C GLN A 47 -12.19 -9.64 -16.78
N PRO A 48 -12.29 -8.38 -17.24
CA PRO A 48 -12.46 -8.09 -18.65
C PRO A 48 -11.13 -8.29 -19.40
N LEU A 49 -11.21 -8.85 -20.60
CA LEU A 49 -10.08 -8.92 -21.52
C LEU A 49 -9.98 -7.60 -22.28
N LEU A 50 -9.10 -6.71 -21.81
CA LEU A 50 -8.92 -5.37 -22.37
C LEU A 50 -7.67 -5.31 -23.24
N CYS A 51 -7.73 -4.58 -24.37
CA CYS A 51 -6.52 -4.22 -25.10
C CYS A 51 -5.70 -3.20 -24.30
N ALA A 52 -4.39 -3.12 -24.55
CA ALA A 52 -3.46 -2.24 -23.82
C ALA A 52 -3.99 -0.81 -23.64
N ARG A 53 -4.56 -0.21 -24.71
CA ARG A 53 -5.14 1.13 -24.64
C ARG A 53 -6.35 1.23 -23.71
N CYS A 54 -7.28 0.27 -23.76
CA CYS A 54 -8.45 0.27 -22.88
C CYS A 54 -8.05 -0.01 -21.43
N TRP A 55 -7.09 -0.91 -21.22
CA TRP A 55 -6.54 -1.17 -19.89
C TRP A 55 -5.87 0.07 -19.29
N SER A 56 -5.02 0.78 -20.04
CA SER A 56 -4.39 2.03 -19.56
C SER A 56 -5.39 3.11 -19.18
N VAL A 57 -6.53 3.19 -19.88
CA VAL A 57 -7.60 4.13 -19.52
C VAL A 57 -8.27 3.74 -18.20
N GLU A 58 -8.56 2.46 -17.99
CA GLU A 58 -9.14 2.00 -16.72
C GLU A 58 -8.15 2.18 -15.56
N LYS A 59 -6.87 1.87 -15.76
CA LYS A 59 -5.83 2.14 -14.75
C LYS A 59 -5.71 3.62 -14.40
N ALA A 60 -5.72 4.50 -15.41
CA ALA A 60 -5.67 5.94 -15.15
C ALA A 60 -6.91 6.46 -14.41
N ARG A 61 -8.07 5.81 -14.58
CA ARG A 61 -9.28 6.11 -13.80
C ARG A 61 -9.17 5.63 -12.36
N GLU A 62 -8.69 4.41 -12.15
CA GLU A 62 -8.44 3.84 -10.82
C GLU A 62 -7.43 4.70 -10.03
N GLU A 63 -6.32 5.12 -10.67
CA GLU A 63 -5.32 5.99 -10.06
C GLU A 63 -5.84 7.41 -9.78
N ALA A 64 -6.80 7.88 -10.57
CA ALA A 64 -7.43 9.19 -10.39
C ALA A 64 -8.68 9.14 -9.49
N ASP A 65 -9.08 7.96 -9.01
CA ASP A 65 -10.22 7.81 -8.12
C ASP A 65 -9.91 8.53 -6.79
N PRO A 66 -10.69 9.57 -6.41
CA PRO A 66 -10.51 10.23 -5.12
C PRO A 66 -10.78 9.29 -3.93
N GLY A 67 -11.38 8.11 -4.16
CA GLY A 67 -11.80 7.19 -3.12
C GLY A 67 -13.07 7.64 -2.40
N ASP A 68 -13.58 6.80 -1.51
CA ASP A 68 -14.76 7.13 -0.71
C ASP A 68 -14.43 8.20 0.35
N PRO A 69 -15.21 9.28 0.46
CA PRO A 69 -14.96 10.32 1.46
C PRO A 69 -14.95 9.83 2.91
N ALA A 70 -15.78 8.84 3.27
CA ALA A 70 -15.82 8.31 4.62
C ALA A 70 -14.59 7.45 4.93
N ASP A 71 -14.13 6.65 3.96
CA ASP A 71 -12.87 5.90 4.09
C ASP A 71 -11.67 6.85 4.22
N ASN A 72 -11.66 7.93 3.42
CA ASN A 72 -10.63 8.96 3.50
C ASN A 72 -10.62 9.69 4.85
N GLU A 73 -11.80 10.01 5.39
CA GLU A 73 -11.92 10.62 6.72
C GLU A 73 -11.42 9.67 7.82
N ALA A 74 -11.81 8.39 7.77
CA ALA A 74 -11.35 7.38 8.71
C ALA A 74 -9.81 7.23 8.66
N ALA A 75 -9.22 7.17 7.46
CA ALA A 75 -7.77 7.13 7.28
C ALA A 75 -7.07 8.37 7.86
N ALA A 76 -7.65 9.57 7.68
CA ALA A 76 -7.10 10.80 8.24
C ALA A 76 -7.08 10.77 9.79
N VAL A 77 -8.10 10.20 10.43
CA VAL A 77 -8.12 9.99 11.88
C VAL A 77 -6.98 9.07 12.32
N PHE A 78 -6.76 7.96 11.63
CA PHE A 78 -5.65 7.05 11.94
C PHE A 78 -4.29 7.72 11.79
N VAL A 79 -4.08 8.50 10.73
CA VAL A 79 -2.85 9.29 10.54
C VAL A 79 -2.63 10.24 11.72
N GLN A 80 -3.69 10.91 12.18
CA GLN A 80 -3.59 11.82 13.32
C GLN A 80 -3.28 11.10 14.63
N LEU A 81 -3.86 9.92 14.86
CA LEU A 81 -3.56 9.09 16.02
C LEU A 81 -2.10 8.64 16.03
N VAL A 82 -1.57 8.17 14.90
CA VAL A 82 -0.15 7.79 14.78
C VAL A 82 0.77 8.98 15.07
N ARG A 83 0.45 10.16 14.53
CA ARG A 83 1.21 11.40 14.82
C ARG A 83 1.16 11.78 16.29
N ASN A 84 0.00 11.63 16.94
CA ASN A 84 -0.15 11.88 18.38
C ASN A 84 0.73 10.91 19.19
N ASN A 85 0.65 9.62 18.89
CA ASN A 85 1.42 8.58 19.56
C ASN A 85 2.92 8.82 19.43
N HIS A 86 3.39 9.17 18.22
CA HIS A 86 4.79 9.52 18.00
C HIS A 86 5.24 10.67 18.91
N ARG A 87 4.48 11.77 18.98
CA ARG A 87 4.79 12.89 19.88
C ARG A 87 4.81 12.49 21.35
N HIS A 88 3.93 11.59 21.77
CA HIS A 88 3.93 11.07 23.14
C HIS A 88 5.16 10.23 23.45
N ILE A 89 5.58 9.36 22.53
CA ILE A 89 6.78 8.55 22.67
C ILE A 89 8.00 9.47 22.77
N THR A 90 8.16 10.43 21.85
CA THR A 90 9.29 11.37 21.88
C THR A 90 9.39 12.12 23.21
N ARG A 91 8.25 12.57 23.77
CA ARG A 91 8.24 13.23 25.09
C ARG A 91 8.67 12.29 26.21
N ARG A 92 8.15 11.05 26.23
CA ARG A 92 8.54 10.06 27.24
C ARG A 92 10.03 9.75 27.22
N GLU A 93 10.62 9.63 26.03
CA GLU A 93 12.06 9.41 25.90
C GLU A 93 12.87 10.62 26.41
N ALA A 94 12.40 11.84 26.14
CA ALA A 94 13.04 13.06 26.65
C ALA A 94 12.94 13.17 28.18
N ASP A 95 11.77 12.91 28.75
CA ASP A 95 11.54 12.91 30.20
C ASP A 95 12.41 11.85 30.89
N LYS A 96 12.47 10.65 30.31
CA LYS A 96 13.35 9.58 30.79
C LYS A 96 14.81 10.02 30.78
N ALA A 97 15.31 10.57 29.67
CA ALA A 97 16.69 11.04 29.57
C ALA A 97 17.01 12.14 30.60
N ALA A 98 16.06 13.04 30.88
CA ALA A 98 16.22 14.06 31.92
C ALA A 98 16.32 13.44 33.32
N CYS A 99 15.43 12.50 33.66
CA CYS A 99 15.47 11.79 34.93
C CYS A 99 16.76 10.97 35.11
N ASP A 100 17.16 10.23 34.08
CA ASP A 100 18.41 9.44 34.09
C ASP A 100 19.64 10.36 34.29
N GLY A 101 19.61 11.56 33.71
CA GLY A 101 20.65 12.58 33.90
C GLY A 101 20.70 13.14 35.33
N ILE A 102 19.54 13.40 35.94
CA ILE A 102 19.44 13.82 37.35
C ILE A 102 20.00 12.72 38.27
N GLU A 103 19.58 11.47 38.06
CA GLU A 103 20.06 10.33 38.85
C GLU A 103 21.59 10.18 38.77
N ALA A 104 22.16 10.29 37.57
CA ALA A 104 23.60 10.23 37.38
C ALA A 104 24.34 11.36 38.11
N ALA A 105 23.81 12.58 38.05
CA ALA A 105 24.38 13.74 38.76
C ALA A 105 24.32 13.57 40.29
N THR A 106 23.19 13.08 40.82
CA THR A 106 23.04 12.78 42.25
C THR A 106 24.04 11.73 42.71
N ARG A 107 24.16 10.62 41.98
CA ARG A 107 25.13 9.55 42.31
C ARG A 107 26.57 10.05 42.29
N ALA A 108 26.92 10.89 41.32
CA ALA A 108 28.26 11.47 41.24
C ALA A 108 28.57 12.37 42.45
N ALA A 109 27.62 13.22 42.86
CA ALA A 109 27.76 14.09 44.02
C ALA A 109 27.94 13.28 45.33
N GLU A 110 27.10 12.25 45.54
CA GLU A 110 27.20 11.37 46.72
C GLU A 110 28.52 10.59 46.77
N SER A 111 29.07 10.21 45.62
CA SER A 111 30.38 9.54 45.55
C SER A 111 31.58 10.48 45.73
N GLY A 112 31.41 11.77 45.41
CA GLY A 112 32.46 12.80 45.52
C GLY A 112 32.60 13.39 46.92
N ASP A 113 31.53 13.41 47.71
CA ASP A 113 31.52 13.86 49.12
C ASP A 113 32.07 12.81 50.11
N ALA A 114 32.39 11.60 49.62
CA ALA A 114 32.96 10.51 50.43
C ALA A 114 34.51 10.49 50.47
N SER A 115 35.18 11.58 50.07
CA SER A 115 36.65 11.72 50.04
C SER A 115 37.16 12.74 51.05
#